data_AF-A0A836UJ39-F1
#
_entry.id   AF-A0A836UJ39-F1
#
_cell.length_a   1.000
_cell.length_b   1.000
_cell.length_c   1.000
_cell.angle_alpha   90.00
_cell.angle_beta   90.00
_cell.angle_gamma   90.00
#
_symmetry.space_group_name_H-M   'P 1'
#
loop_
_entity.id
_entity.type
_entity.pdbx_description
1 polymer ?
#
loop_
_entity_poly.entity_id
_entity_poly.type
_entity_poly.pdbx_seq_one_letter_code
_entity_poly.pdbx_strand_id
1 'polypeptide(L)'
;TRSGASPFGVHDLVGNVWEWTNDWYHSSYYADGPAENPQGPENGVVKSVRGGSYAVDASHVRPTYRARDDPSLKGPEVGFRCAADMNVTAVTPTSWANVKAPVAAKADHEDRRR
;
A
#
# COMPACT_ATOMS: atom_id res chain seq x y z
N THR A 1 4.76 -15.30 6.33
CA THR A 1 5.96 -15.38 5.48
C THR A 1 7.16 -14.89 6.30
N ARG A 2 8.32 -15.58 6.28
CA ARG A 2 9.51 -15.22 7.09
C ARG A 2 10.38 -14.11 6.46
N SER A 3 9.93 -13.48 5.38
CA SER A 3 10.76 -12.58 4.56
C SER A 3 10.73 -11.10 4.96
N GLY A 4 9.96 -10.71 5.99
CA GLY A 4 9.82 -9.29 6.40
C GLY A 4 9.11 -8.39 5.38
N ALA A 5 8.67 -8.94 4.24
CA ALA A 5 7.89 -8.23 3.23
C ALA A 5 6.39 -8.25 3.54
N SER A 6 5.69 -7.20 3.13
CA SER A 6 4.22 -7.19 3.09
C SER A 6 3.69 -8.25 2.09
N PRO A 7 2.38 -8.58 2.14
CA PRO A 7 1.76 -9.45 1.13
C PRO A 7 1.91 -8.97 -0.31
N PHE A 8 2.24 -7.70 -0.51
CA PHE A 8 2.48 -7.08 -1.82
C PHE A 8 3.97 -7.04 -2.23
N GLY A 9 4.85 -7.69 -1.45
CA GLY A 9 6.28 -7.74 -1.73
C GLY A 9 7.05 -6.47 -1.36
N VAL A 10 6.45 -5.55 -0.59
CA VAL A 10 7.11 -4.31 -0.18
C VAL A 10 7.80 -4.51 1.16
N HIS A 11 9.08 -4.17 1.22
CA HIS A 11 9.91 -4.25 2.41
C HIS A 11 9.92 -2.94 3.20
N ASP A 12 10.19 -3.06 4.51
CA ASP A 12 10.42 -1.94 5.42
C ASP A 12 9.30 -0.89 5.44
N LEU A 13 8.04 -1.31 5.22
CA LEU A 13 6.86 -0.43 5.39
C LEU A 13 6.65 0.02 6.85
N VAL A 14 7.28 -0.67 7.79
CA VAL A 14 7.16 -0.44 9.23
C VAL A 14 8.56 -0.54 9.85
N GLY A 15 9.10 0.58 10.32
CA GLY A 15 10.46 0.72 10.83
C GLY A 15 11.45 1.24 9.78
N ASN A 16 12.75 1.04 10.04
CA ASN A 16 13.87 1.63 9.28
C ASN A 16 13.85 3.16 9.31
N VAL A 17 13.11 3.83 8.43
CA VAL A 17 13.00 5.30 8.41
C VAL A 17 11.55 5.71 8.29
N TRP A 18 11.21 6.87 8.85
CA TRP A 18 9.96 7.54 8.54
C TRP A 18 9.91 7.83 7.04
N GLU A 19 8.79 7.58 6.39
CA GLU A 19 8.62 7.84 4.96
C GLU A 19 7.66 9.00 4.74
N TRP A 20 8.11 10.03 4.03
CA TRP A 20 7.29 11.15 3.58
C TRP A 20 6.17 10.69 2.65
N THR A 21 5.01 11.33 2.79
CA THR A 21 3.87 11.22 1.88
C THR A 21 3.51 12.59 1.32
N ASN A 22 2.83 12.62 0.17
CA ASN A 22 2.45 13.88 -0.47
C ASN A 22 1.42 14.68 0.35
N ASP A 23 0.64 14.00 1.18
CA ASP A 23 -0.49 14.56 1.93
C ASP A 23 -0.05 15.60 2.97
N TRP A 24 -0.78 16.70 3.03
CA TRP A 24 -0.79 17.55 4.22
C TRP A 24 -1.43 16.80 5.40
N TYR A 25 -0.87 16.93 6.60
CA TYR A 25 -1.45 16.28 7.77
C TYR A 25 -2.60 17.11 8.34
N HIS A 26 -3.73 16.46 8.57
CA HIS A 26 -4.80 16.96 9.43
C HIS A 26 -5.36 15.80 10.28
N SER A 27 -5.60 16.07 11.57
CA SER A 27 -6.00 15.05 12.54
C SER A 27 -7.41 14.52 12.29
N SER A 28 -8.35 15.38 11.89
CA SER A 28 -9.73 14.98 11.59
C SER A 28 -9.95 14.52 10.16
N TYR A 29 -8.94 14.52 9.28
CA TYR A 29 -9.15 14.29 7.83
C TYR A 29 -9.88 12.98 7.51
N TYR A 30 -9.69 11.94 8.34
CA TYR A 30 -10.36 10.66 8.14
C TYR A 30 -11.88 10.69 8.41
N ALA A 31 -12.39 11.71 9.11
CA ALA A 31 -13.81 11.90 9.31
C ALA A 31 -14.49 12.58 8.11
N ASP A 32 -13.77 13.47 7.41
CA ASP A 32 -14.35 14.41 6.44
C ASP A 32 -13.87 14.17 5.00
N GLY A 33 -12.82 13.35 4.80
CA GLY A 33 -12.21 13.11 3.50
C GLY A 33 -13.07 12.25 2.56
N PRO A 34 -12.87 12.37 1.23
CA PRO A 34 -13.58 11.54 0.27
C PRO A 34 -13.20 10.06 0.43
N ALA A 35 -14.15 9.17 0.14
CA ALA A 35 -13.94 7.72 0.24
C ALA A 35 -13.01 7.17 -0.87
N GLU A 36 -13.04 7.80 -2.05
CA GLU A 36 -12.26 7.38 -3.21
C GLU A 36 -11.10 8.34 -3.45
N ASN A 37 -9.89 7.78 -3.57
CA ASN A 37 -8.64 8.48 -3.87
C ASN A 37 -8.41 9.78 -3.03
N PRO A 38 -8.49 9.73 -1.69
CA PRO A 38 -8.26 10.91 -0.86
C PRO A 38 -6.83 11.46 -1.06
N GLN A 39 -6.74 12.76 -1.32
CA GLN A 39 -5.46 13.47 -1.59
C GLN A 39 -4.89 14.22 -0.37
N GLY A 40 -5.50 14.03 0.81
CA GLY A 40 -5.27 14.90 1.96
C GLY A 40 -6.00 16.25 1.83
N PRO A 41 -5.85 17.15 2.81
CA PRO A 41 -6.26 18.54 2.70
C PRO A 41 -5.47 19.26 1.58
N GLU A 42 -6.08 20.24 0.93
CA GLU A 42 -5.42 21.03 -0.13
C GLU A 42 -4.21 21.81 0.38
N ASN A 43 -4.27 22.28 1.63
CA ASN A 43 -3.25 23.10 2.27
C ASN A 43 -2.95 22.59 3.68
N GLY A 44 -1.76 22.88 4.19
CA GLY A 44 -1.36 22.51 5.55
C GLY A 44 -0.05 23.15 5.98
N VAL A 45 0.31 22.91 7.23
CA VAL A 45 1.56 23.38 7.85
C VAL A 45 2.63 22.29 7.86
N VAL A 46 2.20 21.05 8.08
CA VAL A 46 3.07 19.87 8.23
C VAL A 46 2.64 18.76 7.28
N LYS A 47 3.60 18.02 6.72
CA LYS A 47 3.33 16.88 5.84
C LYS A 47 3.21 15.60 6.68
N SER A 48 2.46 14.64 6.17
CA SER A 48 2.31 13.34 6.83
C SER A 48 3.55 12.46 6.60
N VAL A 49 3.99 11.77 7.65
CA VAL A 49 5.02 10.70 7.59
C VAL A 49 4.46 9.39 8.16
N ARG A 50 4.95 8.25 7.64
CA ARG A 50 4.44 6.92 7.96
C ARG A 50 5.56 5.93 8.24
N GLY A 51 5.22 4.79 8.84
CA GLY A 51 6.09 3.62 9.00
C GLY A 51 6.87 3.55 10.31
N GLY A 52 7.29 4.68 10.87
CA GLY A 52 8.22 4.70 12.01
C GLY A 52 9.67 4.61 11.55
N SER A 53 10.62 4.85 12.45
CA SER A 53 12.06 4.74 12.18
C SER A 53 12.76 3.80 13.17
N TYR A 54 14.04 3.53 12.95
CA TYR A 54 14.90 2.82 13.89
C TYR A 54 15.07 3.55 15.24
N ALA A 55 14.68 4.83 15.32
CA ALA A 55 14.90 5.69 16.48
C ALA A 55 13.66 5.89 17.37
N VAL A 56 12.52 5.27 17.02
CA VAL A 56 11.27 5.40 17.78
C VAL A 56 10.86 4.08 18.40
N ASP A 57 10.01 4.15 19.43
CA ASP A 57 9.51 2.95 20.09
C ASP A 57 8.47 2.20 19.24
N ALA A 58 8.23 0.94 19.61
CA ALA A 58 7.32 0.05 18.88
C ALA A 58 5.87 0.57 18.76
N SER A 59 5.41 1.49 19.62
CA SER A 59 4.08 2.08 19.50
C SER A 59 3.95 3.04 18.32
N HIS A 60 5.06 3.56 17.80
CA HIS A 60 5.10 4.39 16.58
C HIS A 60 5.30 3.54 15.31
N VAL A 61 5.80 2.32 15.46
CA VAL A 61 6.14 1.38 14.39
C VAL A 61 4.92 0.49 14.08
N ARG A 62 3.85 1.11 13.56
CA ARG A 62 2.58 0.43 13.20
C ARG A 62 2.04 0.94 11.86
N PRO A 63 1.42 0.09 11.01
CA PRO A 63 0.88 0.49 9.71
C PRO A 63 -0.16 1.63 9.78
N THR A 64 -0.92 1.71 10.88
CA THR A 64 -1.97 2.71 11.08
C THR A 64 -1.47 3.99 11.72
N TYR A 65 -0.25 4.02 12.26
CA TYR A 65 0.28 5.20 12.93
C TYR A 65 0.63 6.31 11.94
N ARG A 66 0.13 7.51 12.19
CA ARG A 66 0.34 8.70 11.36
C ARG A 66 1.09 9.74 12.18
N ALA A 67 2.34 10.00 11.81
CA ALA A 67 3.09 11.15 12.31
C ALA A 67 3.01 12.30 11.30
N ARG A 68 3.59 13.43 11.70
CA ARG A 68 3.64 14.67 10.92
C ARG A 68 4.90 15.42 11.29
N ASP A 69 5.47 16.10 10.32
CA ASP A 69 6.61 16.98 10.59
C ASP A 69 6.67 18.13 9.57
N ASP A 70 7.56 19.09 9.85
CA ASP A 70 7.83 20.22 8.98
C ASP A 70 8.36 19.73 7.62
N PRO A 71 7.83 20.20 6.48
CA PRO A 71 8.27 19.74 5.16
C PRO A 71 9.74 19.99 4.85
N SER A 72 10.39 20.89 5.60
CA SER A 72 11.83 21.17 5.47
C SER A 72 12.71 20.24 6.29
N LEU A 73 12.14 19.39 7.15
CA LEU A 73 12.88 18.44 7.97
C LEU A 73 13.67 17.46 7.10
N LYS A 74 14.95 17.33 7.41
CA LYS A 74 15.89 16.39 6.81
C LYS A 74 16.69 15.76 7.94
N GLY A 75 16.86 14.45 7.90
CA GLY A 75 17.58 13.73 8.94
C GLY A 75 17.82 12.27 8.56
N PRO A 76 18.67 11.56 9.31
CA PRO A 76 19.02 10.17 9.02
C PRO A 76 17.86 9.19 9.25
N GLU A 77 16.83 9.61 10.00
CA GLU A 77 15.67 8.81 10.35
C GLU A 77 14.46 9.05 9.45
N VAL A 78 14.57 9.92 8.44
CA VAL A 78 13.48 10.25 7.51
C VAL A 78 13.94 10.13 6.05
N GLY A 79 13.13 9.46 5.25
CA GLY A 79 13.31 9.26 3.82
C GLY A 79 11.98 9.29 3.10
N PHE A 80 11.92 8.64 1.94
CA PHE A 80 10.70 8.51 1.16
C PHE A 80 10.81 7.31 0.22
N ARG A 81 9.65 6.85 -0.25
CA ARG A 81 9.56 5.96 -1.41
C ARG A 81 8.65 6.59 -2.45
N CYS A 82 9.00 6.38 -3.72
CA CYS A 82 8.20 6.88 -4.82
C CYS A 82 6.98 5.99 -5.07
N ALA A 83 5.91 6.60 -5.55
CA ALA A 83 4.76 5.93 -6.14
C ALA A 83 4.47 6.57 -7.50
N ALA A 84 3.78 5.85 -8.36
CA ALA A 84 3.34 6.34 -9.66
C ALA A 84 2.00 5.70 -10.02
N ASP A 85 1.20 6.43 -10.79
CA ASP A 85 -0.06 5.89 -11.31
C ASP A 85 0.20 4.74 -12.27
N MET A 86 -0.67 3.72 -12.22
CA MET A 86 -0.67 2.68 -13.23
C MET A 86 -1.19 3.26 -14.54
N ASN A 87 -0.33 3.35 -15.57
CA ASN A 87 -0.77 3.71 -16.90
C ASN A 87 -1.47 2.51 -17.57
N VAL A 88 -2.80 2.48 -17.55
CA VAL A 88 -3.61 1.35 -18.04
C VAL A 88 -3.73 1.31 -19.58
N THR A 89 -3.08 2.21 -20.32
CA THR A 89 -3.18 2.24 -21.81
C THR A 89 -2.47 1.10 -22.56
N ALA A 90 -1.78 0.18 -21.88
CA ALA A 90 -1.01 -0.89 -22.52
C ALA A 90 -1.74 -2.24 -22.70
N VAL A 91 -3.04 -2.34 -22.41
CA VAL A 91 -3.82 -3.53 -22.77
C VAL A 91 -5.11 -3.10 -23.45
N THR A 92 -5.11 -3.07 -24.78
CA THR A 92 -6.36 -3.30 -25.51
C THR A 92 -6.87 -4.68 -25.06
N PRO A 93 -8.10 -4.81 -24.54
CA PRO A 93 -8.69 -6.12 -24.36
C PRO A 93 -8.85 -6.69 -25.77
N THR A 94 -7.96 -7.60 -26.19
CA THR A 94 -8.38 -8.57 -27.20
C THR A 94 -9.53 -9.31 -26.54
N SER A 95 -10.71 -9.16 -27.12
CA SER A 95 -11.99 -9.47 -26.51
C SER A 95 -12.01 -10.81 -25.76
N TRP A 96 -12.79 -10.85 -24.68
CA TRP A 96 -13.13 -12.07 -23.95
C TRP A 96 -13.85 -13.12 -24.83
N ALA A 97 -14.16 -12.79 -26.09
CA ALA A 97 -14.82 -13.68 -27.05
C ALA A 97 -13.97 -14.88 -27.48
N ASN A 98 -12.65 -14.88 -27.22
CA ASN A 98 -11.74 -15.94 -27.69
C ASN A 98 -11.17 -16.83 -26.58
N VAL A 99 -11.54 -16.64 -25.31
CA VAL A 99 -11.16 -17.57 -24.25
C VAL A 99 -12.08 -18.78 -24.32
N LYS A 100 -11.64 -19.84 -25.01
CA LYS A 100 -12.31 -21.14 -24.91
C LYS A 100 -12.23 -21.61 -23.45
N ALA A 101 -13.38 -21.84 -22.83
CA ALA A 101 -13.45 -22.47 -21.52
C ALA A 101 -12.68 -23.80 -21.55
N PRO A 102 -11.91 -24.13 -20.49
CA PRO A 102 -11.30 -25.45 -20.39
C PRO A 102 -12.40 -26.51 -20.40
N VAL A 103 -12.24 -27.52 -21.25
CA VAL A 103 -13.16 -28.66 -21.34
C VAL A 103 -13.23 -29.29 -19.94
N ALA A 104 -14.45 -29.37 -19.38
CA ALA A 104 -14.67 -30.02 -18.10
C ALA A 104 -14.15 -31.47 -18.17
N ALA A 105 -13.13 -31.77 -17.38
CA ALA A 105 -12.69 -33.15 -17.18
C ALA A 105 -13.85 -33.91 -16.52
N LYS A 106 -14.36 -34.93 -17.20
CA LYS A 106 -15.30 -35.88 -16.59
C LYS A 106 -14.55 -36.58 -15.47
N ALA A 107 -15.12 -36.57 -14.26
CA ALA A 107 -14.66 -37.43 -13.19
C ALA A 107 -15.01 -38.88 -13.56
N ASP A 108 -14.00 -39.70 -13.82
CA ASP A 108 -14.18 -41.12 -13.99
C ASP A 108 -14.58 -41.73 -12.64
N HIS A 109 -15.83 -42.19 -12.60
CA HIS A 109 -16.35 -43.02 -11.53
C HIS A 109 -15.84 -44.45 -11.74
N GLU A 110 -14.72 -44.80 -11.11
CA GLU A 110 -14.35 -46.21 -10.93
C GLU A 110 -14.63 -46.67 -9.50
N ASP A 111 -15.70 -47.45 -9.42
CA ASP A 111 -16.00 -48.46 -8.43
C ASP A 111 -14.78 -49.32 -8.09
N ARG A 112 -14.40 -49.35 -6.80
CA ARG A 112 -13.65 -50.46 -6.23
C ARG A 112 -14.23 -50.86 -4.88
N ARG A 113 -15.22 -51.74 -4.94
CA ARG A 113 -15.42 -52.79 -3.94
C ARG A 113 -14.11 -53.58 -3.75
N ARG A 114 -13.51 -53.49 -2.57
CA ARG A 114 -13.00 -54.58 -1.70
C ARG A 114 -12.24 -53.99 -0.51
#